data_AF-A0A921DVI0-F1
#
_entry.id   AF-A0A921DVI0-F1
#
_cell.length_a   1.000
_cell.length_b   1.000
_cell.length_c   1.000
_cell.angle_alpha   90.00
_cell.angle_beta   90.00
_cell.angle_gamma   90.00
#
_symmetry.space_group_name_H-M   'P 1'
#
loop_
_entity.id
_entity.type
_entity.pdbx_description
1 polymer ?
#
loop_
_entity_poly.entity_id
_entity_poly.type
_entity_poly.pdbx_seq_one_letter_code
_entity_poly.pdbx_strand_id
1 'polypeptide(L)'
;MMELLNTSISYSIDGSGNTSSVIAGIRGEVEGRLTITANITIYPADLVEGTNFDDLSKKQLFALATKKLPDLLPNLAYTNYQFFVQNDAPVRLTAYSNLSNNGSYITLNSTLDQSDFTNKAIESVGYEDVKSAVKTILSQEFPTSSTKA
;
A
#
# COMPACT_ATOMS: atom_id res chain seq x y z
N MET A 1 11.01 -7.31 -2.14
CA MET A 1 10.82 -5.89 -1.82
C MET A 1 10.37 -5.19 -3.09
N MET A 2 9.18 -4.63 -3.03
CA MET A 2 8.45 -4.10 -4.18
C MET A 2 9.12 -2.83 -4.70
N GLU A 3 9.23 -2.72 -6.03
CA GLU A 3 9.62 -1.46 -6.65
C GLU A 3 8.43 -0.49 -6.64
N LEU A 4 8.68 0.73 -6.15
CA LEU A 4 7.68 1.80 -6.07
C LEU A 4 8.02 2.93 -7.02
N LEU A 5 7.02 3.36 -7.78
CA LEU A 5 7.11 4.44 -8.74
C LEU A 5 6.30 5.64 -8.26
N ASN A 6 6.88 6.83 -8.39
CA ASN A 6 6.16 8.07 -8.16
C ASN A 6 5.38 8.47 -9.43
N THR A 7 4.05 8.41 -9.35
CA THR A 7 3.16 8.71 -10.47
C THR A 7 2.76 10.18 -10.54
N SER A 8 2.72 10.87 -9.40
CA SER A 8 2.35 12.28 -9.33
C SER A 8 2.91 12.97 -8.09
N ILE A 9 3.05 14.29 -8.15
CA ILE A 9 3.24 15.18 -7.01
C ILE A 9 2.24 16.32 -7.18
N SER A 10 1.44 16.60 -6.17
CA SER A 10 0.51 17.73 -6.14
C SER A 10 0.76 18.56 -4.89
N TYR A 11 0.87 19.88 -5.06
CA TYR A 11 1.10 20.82 -3.97
C TYR A 11 -0.22 21.48 -3.61
N SER A 12 -0.57 21.47 -2.33
CA SER A 12 -1.68 22.27 -1.81
C SER A 12 -1.10 23.59 -1.32
N ILE A 13 -1.56 24.70 -1.90
CA ILE A 13 -1.10 26.05 -1.58
C ILE A 13 -2.21 26.75 -0.79
N ASP A 14 -1.86 27.35 0.34
CA ASP A 14 -2.79 28.11 1.16
C ASP A 14 -3.09 29.51 0.58
N GLY A 15 -4.03 30.23 1.22
CA GLY A 15 -4.42 31.58 0.78
C GLY A 15 -3.31 32.64 0.90
N SER A 16 -2.21 32.33 1.58
CA SER A 16 -1.03 33.18 1.73
C SER A 16 0.08 32.81 0.72
N GLY A 17 -0.14 31.79 -0.11
CA GLY A 17 0.83 31.32 -1.10
C GLY A 17 1.84 30.31 -0.56
N ASN A 18 1.69 29.82 0.67
CA ASN A 18 2.59 28.81 1.22
C ASN A 18 2.10 27.39 0.89
N THR A 19 3.04 26.46 0.68
CA THR A 19 2.70 25.05 0.56
C THR A 19 2.23 24.49 1.91
N SER A 20 0.94 24.14 2.02
CA SER A 20 0.33 23.60 3.24
C SER A 20 0.45 22.07 3.35
N SER A 21 0.56 21.39 2.22
CA SER A 21 0.78 19.93 2.15
C SER A 21 1.19 19.51 0.74
N VAL A 22 1.76 18.32 0.62
CA VAL A 22 2.10 17.70 -0.67
C VAL A 22 1.49 16.31 -0.75
N ILE A 23 0.84 15.99 -1.87
CA ILE A 23 0.30 14.66 -2.14
C ILE A 23 1.22 13.97 -3.14
N ALA A 24 1.75 12.81 -2.77
CA ALA A 24 2.52 11.95 -3.66
C ALA A 24 1.69 10.75 -4.12
N GLY A 25 1.56 10.60 -5.44
CA GLY A 25 1.02 9.40 -6.06
C GLY A 25 2.08 8.30 -6.13
N ILE A 26 1.70 7.08 -5.75
CA ILE A 26 2.57 5.91 -5.67
C ILE A 26 1.89 4.76 -6.42
N ARG A 27 2.67 4.05 -7.25
CA ARG A 27 2.28 2.76 -7.83
C ARG A 27 3.37 1.74 -7.52
N GLY A 28 2.99 0.54 -7.14
CA GLY A 28 3.90 -0.57 -6.96
C GLY A 28 3.27 -1.87 -7.44
N GLU A 29 4.09 -2.78 -7.94
CA GLU A 29 3.64 -4.05 -8.49
C GLU A 29 4.66 -5.16 -8.21
N VAL A 30 4.16 -6.30 -7.73
CA VAL A 30 4.85 -7.58 -7.78
C VAL A 30 4.06 -8.42 -8.79
N GLU A 31 4.72 -8.76 -9.89
CA GLU A 31 4.08 -9.39 -11.05
C GLU A 31 3.19 -10.58 -10.64
N GLY A 32 1.93 -10.52 -11.05
CA GLY A 32 0.94 -11.59 -10.80
C GLY A 32 0.54 -11.78 -9.34
N ARG A 33 1.03 -10.96 -8.39
CA ARG A 33 0.88 -11.20 -6.95
C ARG A 33 0.29 -10.02 -6.20
N LEU A 34 0.78 -8.81 -6.45
CA LEU A 34 0.39 -7.65 -5.66
C LEU A 34 0.43 -6.38 -6.51
N THR A 35 -0.60 -5.56 -6.42
CA THR A 35 -0.59 -4.20 -6.98
C THR A 35 -1.06 -3.24 -5.91
N ILE A 36 -0.28 -2.18 -5.69
CA ILE A 36 -0.65 -1.06 -4.83
C ILE A 36 -0.75 0.21 -5.66
N THR A 37 -1.81 0.98 -5.42
CA THR A 37 -1.91 2.37 -5.86
C THR A 37 -2.26 3.21 -4.66
N ALA A 38 -1.51 4.28 -4.43
CA ALA A 38 -1.70 5.14 -3.26
C ALA A 38 -1.54 6.62 -3.61
N ASN A 39 -2.31 7.46 -2.93
CA ASN A 39 -2.08 8.89 -2.82
C ASN A 39 -1.84 9.20 -1.34
N ILE A 40 -0.63 9.62 -1.00
CA ILE A 40 -0.21 9.86 0.38
C ILE A 40 0.08 11.34 0.55
N THR A 41 -0.62 11.95 1.51
CA THR A 41 -0.39 13.36 1.89
C THR A 41 0.73 13.44 2.90
N ILE A 42 1.63 14.37 2.66
CA ILE A 42 2.73 14.78 3.50
C ILE A 42 2.34 16.12 4.09
N TYR A 43 2.33 16.20 5.42
CA TYR A 43 2.04 17.40 6.19
C TYR A 43 3.34 17.99 6.77
N PRO A 44 3.35 19.26 7.21
CA PRO A 44 4.54 19.86 7.81
C PRO A 44 5.13 19.05 8.97
N ALA A 45 4.27 18.36 9.74
CA ALA A 45 4.70 17.48 10.83
C ALA A 45 5.48 16.22 10.38
N ASP A 46 5.41 15.87 9.08
CA ASP A 46 6.21 14.79 8.49
C ASP A 46 7.63 15.26 8.10
N LEU A 47 7.90 16.57 8.15
CA LEU A 47 9.18 17.16 7.77
C LEU A 47 10.16 17.17 8.95
N VAL A 48 11.45 17.22 8.62
CA VAL A 48 12.49 17.53 9.61
C VAL A 48 12.33 19.00 10.03
N GLU A 49 12.50 19.28 11.33
CA GLU A 49 12.40 20.63 11.87
C GLU A 49 13.24 21.62 11.07
N GLY A 50 12.65 22.78 10.74
CA GLY A 50 13.29 23.83 9.95
C GLY A 50 13.30 23.60 8.43
N THR A 51 12.68 22.54 7.92
CA THR A 51 12.56 22.27 6.47
C THR A 51 11.19 22.72 5.94
N ASN A 52 11.16 23.38 4.77
CA ASN A 52 9.92 23.67 4.06
C ASN A 52 9.73 22.73 2.86
N PHE A 53 8.49 22.57 2.40
CA PHE A 53 8.19 21.75 1.22
C PHE A 53 8.91 22.22 -0.05
N ASP A 54 9.09 23.53 -0.19
CA ASP A 54 9.68 24.15 -1.38
C ASP A 54 11.18 23.87 -1.50
N ASP A 55 11.82 23.45 -0.39
CA ASP A 55 13.23 23.03 -0.36
C ASP A 55 13.42 21.57 -0.79
N LEU A 56 12.34 20.79 -0.89
CA LEU A 56 12.39 19.36 -1.12
C LEU A 56 12.26 19.00 -2.60
N SER A 57 13.18 18.17 -3.07
CA SER A 57 13.08 17.53 -4.37
C SER A 57 11.91 16.53 -4.42
N LYS A 58 11.43 16.26 -5.64
CA LYS A 58 10.48 15.17 -5.93
C LYS A 58 10.88 13.84 -5.28
N LYS A 59 12.20 13.52 -5.28
CA LYS A 59 12.72 12.28 -4.68
C LYS A 59 12.57 12.26 -3.16
N GLN A 60 12.82 13.39 -2.49
CA GLN A 60 12.66 13.50 -1.04
C GLN A 60 11.18 13.43 -0.64
N LEU A 61 10.30 14.12 -1.37
CA LEU A 61 8.85 14.05 -1.14
C LEU A 61 8.33 12.62 -1.33
N PHE A 62 8.76 11.95 -2.40
CA PHE A 62 8.41 10.55 -2.62
C PHE A 62 8.92 9.64 -1.49
N ALA A 63 10.14 9.83 -1.00
CA ALA A 63 10.68 9.06 0.12
C ALA A 63 9.90 9.28 1.44
N LEU A 64 9.45 10.51 1.71
CA LEU A 64 8.60 10.79 2.86
C LEU A 64 7.26 10.06 2.75
N ALA A 65 6.63 10.09 1.57
CA ALA A 65 5.37 9.39 1.33
C ALA A 65 5.50 7.87 1.45
N THR A 66 6.53 7.26 0.84
CA THR A 66 6.74 5.81 0.92
C THR A 66 7.04 5.33 2.33
N LYS A 67 7.73 6.14 3.14
CA LYS A 67 8.01 5.85 4.55
C LYS A 67 6.74 5.68 5.40
N LYS A 68 5.61 6.29 5.00
CA LYS A 68 4.33 6.17 5.70
C LYS A 68 3.58 4.87 5.36
N LEU A 69 3.92 4.17 4.27
CA LEU A 69 3.20 2.97 3.84
C LEU A 69 3.19 1.85 4.90
N PRO A 70 4.31 1.46 5.54
CA PRO A 70 4.30 0.39 6.53
C PRO A 70 3.34 0.61 7.72
N ASP A 71 3.08 1.88 8.09
CA ASP A 71 2.15 2.22 9.16
C ASP A 71 0.69 2.26 8.69
N LEU A 72 0.46 2.51 7.39
CA LEU A 72 -0.87 2.60 6.79
C LEU A 72 -1.41 1.25 6.32
N LEU A 73 -0.57 0.38 5.76
CA LEU A 73 -0.96 -0.91 5.20
C LEU A 73 -1.65 -1.87 6.21
N PRO A 74 -1.27 -1.92 7.50
CA PRO A 74 -1.98 -2.72 8.49
C PRO A 74 -3.45 -2.29 8.71
N ASN A 75 -3.78 -1.05 8.36
CA ASN A 75 -5.10 -0.45 8.57
C ASN A 75 -6.03 -0.58 7.34
N LEU A 76 -5.62 -1.31 6.32
CA LEU A 76 -6.47 -1.58 5.15
C LEU A 76 -7.76 -2.30 5.58
N ALA A 77 -8.90 -1.78 5.12
CA ALA A 77 -10.16 -2.49 5.11
C ALA A 77 -10.15 -3.52 3.97
N TYR A 78 -10.48 -4.76 4.27
CA TYR A 78 -10.62 -5.81 3.27
C TYR A 78 -12.05 -5.78 2.74
N THR A 79 -12.22 -5.50 1.45
CA THR A 79 -13.54 -5.20 0.89
C THR A 79 -14.22 -6.44 0.33
N ASN A 80 -13.49 -7.27 -0.41
CA ASN A 80 -13.98 -8.49 -1.04
C ASN A 80 -12.83 -9.36 -1.55
N TYR A 81 -13.14 -10.59 -1.93
CA TYR A 81 -12.27 -11.44 -2.74
C TYR A 81 -13.09 -12.22 -3.77
N GLN A 82 -12.44 -12.64 -4.86
CA GLN A 82 -13.06 -13.36 -5.97
C GLN A 82 -12.20 -14.54 -6.37
N PHE A 83 -12.81 -15.72 -6.51
CA PHE A 83 -12.14 -16.90 -7.06
C PHE A 83 -12.09 -16.83 -8.59
N PHE A 84 -10.98 -17.30 -9.15
CA PHE A 84 -10.87 -17.68 -10.54
C PHE A 84 -10.97 -19.20 -10.60
N VAL A 85 -11.92 -19.68 -11.39
CA VAL A 85 -12.24 -21.09 -11.51
C VAL A 85 -11.82 -21.59 -12.89
N GLN A 86 -11.19 -22.76 -12.92
CA GLN A 86 -10.87 -23.48 -14.14
C GLN A 86 -11.28 -24.93 -13.96
N ASN A 87 -12.04 -25.49 -14.90
CA ASN A 87 -12.60 -26.85 -14.83
C ASN A 87 -13.34 -27.12 -13.50
N ASP A 88 -14.24 -26.20 -13.12
CA ASP A 88 -15.05 -26.26 -11.89
C ASP A 88 -14.26 -26.28 -10.56
N ALA A 89 -12.94 -26.01 -10.60
CA ALA A 89 -12.09 -25.90 -9.42
C ALA A 89 -11.49 -24.49 -9.29
N PRO A 90 -11.48 -23.87 -8.09
CA PRO A 90 -10.74 -22.64 -7.84
C PRO A 90 -9.23 -22.86 -8.03
N VAL A 91 -8.59 -22.04 -8.87
CA VAL A 91 -7.14 -22.12 -9.13
C VAL A 91 -6.35 -20.95 -8.54
N ARG A 92 -7.01 -19.82 -8.34
CA ARG A 92 -6.47 -18.62 -7.67
C ARG A 92 -7.61 -17.75 -7.16
N LEU A 93 -7.30 -16.75 -6.36
CA LEU A 93 -8.25 -15.70 -5.98
C LEU A 93 -7.58 -14.33 -5.99
N THR A 94 -8.36 -13.28 -6.25
CA THR A 94 -7.91 -11.90 -6.04
C THR A 94 -8.66 -11.30 -4.87
N ALA A 95 -7.92 -10.83 -3.87
CA ALA A 95 -8.41 -10.07 -2.73
C ALA A 95 -8.21 -8.57 -2.98
N TYR A 96 -9.20 -7.79 -2.56
CA TYR A 96 -9.21 -6.34 -2.69
C TYR A 96 -9.27 -5.72 -1.30
N SER A 97 -8.41 -4.73 -1.09
CA SER A 97 -8.38 -3.98 0.16
C SER A 97 -8.14 -2.50 -0.13
N ASN A 98 -8.63 -1.63 0.73
CA ASN A 98 -8.44 -0.20 0.60
C ASN A 98 -8.27 0.50 1.94
N LEU A 99 -7.73 1.71 1.90
CA LEU A 99 -7.73 2.67 2.99
C LEU A 99 -8.16 4.00 2.42
N SER A 100 -9.12 4.64 3.08
CA SER A 100 -9.47 6.04 2.82
C SER A 100 -9.61 6.73 4.17
N ASN A 101 -8.67 7.61 4.46
CA ASN A 101 -8.67 8.39 5.69
C ASN A 101 -8.17 9.82 5.41
N ASN A 102 -8.09 10.64 6.46
CA ASN A 102 -7.59 12.00 6.33
C ASN A 102 -6.14 11.98 5.87
N GLY A 103 -5.94 12.32 4.60
CA GLY A 103 -4.63 12.48 3.99
C GLY A 103 -4.09 11.23 3.29
N SER A 104 -4.77 10.07 3.28
CA SER A 104 -4.30 8.92 2.49
C SER A 104 -5.44 8.17 1.82
N TYR A 105 -5.19 7.79 0.57
CA TYR A 105 -6.02 6.85 -0.18
C TYR A 105 -5.12 5.74 -0.72
N ILE A 106 -5.42 4.48 -0.39
CA ILE A 106 -4.68 3.30 -0.84
C ILE A 106 -5.66 2.29 -1.38
N THR A 107 -5.35 1.70 -2.52
CA THR A 107 -5.99 0.49 -3.04
C THR A 107 -4.94 -0.58 -3.22
N LEU A 108 -5.28 -1.79 -2.79
CA LEU A 108 -4.43 -2.97 -2.87
C LEU A 108 -5.21 -4.12 -3.52
N ASN A 109 -4.62 -4.71 -4.55
CA ASN A 109 -5.10 -5.94 -5.16
C ASN A 109 -4.04 -7.02 -4.96
N SER A 110 -4.43 -8.14 -4.36
CA SER A 110 -3.54 -9.27 -4.09
C SER A 110 -4.07 -10.53 -4.75
N THR A 111 -3.25 -11.19 -5.56
CA THR A 111 -3.60 -12.48 -6.16
C THR A 111 -2.91 -13.58 -5.39
N LEU A 112 -3.70 -14.55 -4.93
CA LEU A 112 -3.28 -15.70 -4.14
C LEU A 112 -3.56 -16.99 -4.90
N ASP A 113 -2.72 -18.00 -4.68
CA ASP A 113 -2.89 -19.34 -5.21
C ASP A 113 -2.74 -20.38 -4.09
N GLN A 114 -2.78 -21.67 -4.41
CA GLN A 114 -2.70 -22.74 -3.41
C GLN A 114 -1.44 -22.69 -2.54
N SER A 115 -0.33 -22.13 -3.05
CA SER A 115 0.93 -22.02 -2.28
C SER A 115 0.83 -21.05 -1.10
N ASP A 116 -0.15 -20.15 -1.11
CA ASP A 116 -0.42 -19.21 -0.02
C ASP A 116 -1.17 -19.84 1.17
N PHE A 117 -1.66 -21.08 0.99
CA PHE A 117 -2.49 -21.78 1.97
C PHE A 117 -1.88 -23.13 2.31
N THR A 118 -1.06 -23.18 3.36
CA THR A 118 -0.30 -24.39 3.73
C THR A 118 -1.14 -25.50 4.34
N ASN A 119 -2.23 -25.15 5.03
CA ASN A 119 -3.05 -26.09 5.79
C ASN A 119 -4.48 -26.23 5.26
N LYS A 120 -4.77 -25.63 4.10
CA LYS A 120 -6.13 -25.52 3.59
C LYS A 120 -6.16 -25.52 2.07
N ALA A 121 -7.08 -26.29 1.49
CA ALA A 121 -7.35 -26.20 0.07
C ALA A 121 -7.93 -24.82 -0.26
N ILE A 122 -7.53 -24.23 -1.39
CA ILE A 122 -7.96 -22.89 -1.81
C ILE A 122 -9.49 -22.78 -1.91
N GLU A 123 -10.19 -23.85 -2.29
CA GLU A 123 -11.66 -23.88 -2.34
C GLU A 123 -12.36 -23.78 -0.98
N SER A 124 -11.64 -24.05 0.11
CA SER A 124 -12.17 -24.02 1.47
C SER A 124 -11.81 -22.74 2.23
N VAL A 125 -10.99 -21.85 1.66
CA VAL A 125 -10.49 -20.66 2.35
C VAL A 125 -11.63 -19.69 2.67
N GLY A 126 -11.63 -19.22 3.90
CA GLY A 126 -12.52 -18.17 4.37
C GLY A 126 -11.81 -16.83 4.40
N TYR A 127 -12.56 -15.80 4.79
CA TYR A 127 -12.07 -14.43 4.86
C TYR A 127 -10.79 -14.25 5.70
N GLU A 128 -10.70 -14.88 6.87
CA GLU A 128 -9.51 -14.75 7.74
C GLU A 128 -8.26 -15.43 7.15
N ASP A 129 -8.42 -16.53 6.40
CA ASP A 129 -7.33 -17.19 5.69
C ASP A 129 -6.76 -16.25 4.61
N VAL A 130 -7.65 -15.65 3.80
CA VAL A 130 -7.29 -14.68 2.75
C VAL A 130 -6.59 -13.47 3.35
N LYS A 131 -7.16 -12.90 4.42
CA LYS A 131 -6.59 -11.76 5.13
C LYS A 131 -5.19 -12.06 5.67
N SER A 132 -4.99 -13.26 6.24
CA SER A 132 -3.68 -13.68 6.73
C SER A 132 -2.66 -13.80 5.60
N ALA A 133 -3.04 -14.43 4.48
CA ALA A 133 -2.16 -14.57 3.32
C ALA A 133 -1.75 -13.22 2.72
N VAL A 134 -2.70 -12.28 2.57
CA VAL A 134 -2.40 -10.91 2.11
C VAL A 134 -1.42 -10.21 3.06
N LYS A 135 -1.62 -10.33 4.39
CA LYS A 135 -0.68 -9.77 5.38
C LYS A 135 0.73 -10.36 5.24
N THR A 136 0.84 -11.66 4.99
CA THR A 136 2.14 -12.31 4.76
C THR A 136 2.84 -11.71 3.54
N ILE A 137 2.16 -11.57 2.39
CA ILE A 137 2.73 -10.94 1.19
C ILE A 137 3.16 -9.49 1.49
N LEU A 138 2.30 -8.71 2.15
CA LEU A 138 2.61 -7.33 2.52
C LEU A 138 3.86 -7.22 3.41
N SER A 139 4.03 -8.12 4.39
CA SER A 139 5.20 -8.12 5.27
C SER A 139 6.52 -8.45 4.57
N GLN A 140 6.46 -9.23 3.48
CA GLN A 140 7.63 -9.54 2.66
C GLN A 140 8.04 -8.34 1.79
N GLU A 141 7.06 -7.56 1.32
CA GLU A 141 7.31 -6.41 0.46
C GLU A 141 7.57 -5.11 1.23
N PHE A 142 6.97 -4.98 2.42
CA PHE A 142 7.08 -3.84 3.32
C PHE A 142 7.45 -4.33 4.72
N PRO A 143 8.68 -4.83 4.92
CA PRO A 143 9.12 -5.24 6.24
C PRO A 143 9.06 -4.02 7.17
N THR A 144 8.28 -4.11 8.25
CA THR A 144 8.41 -3.16 9.35
C THR A 144 9.84 -3.22 9.82
N SER A 145 10.47 -2.07 10.06
CA SER A 145 11.81 -2.02 10.64
C SER A 145 11.77 -2.60 12.05
N SER A 146 11.82 -3.93 12.19
CA SER A 146 11.95 -4.61 13.46
C SER A 146 13.35 -4.29 13.99
N THR A 147 13.41 -3.34 14.92
CA THR A 147 14.53 -3.07 15.84
C THR A 147 15.91 -2.90 15.20
N LYS A 148 16.43 -1.66 15.22
CA LYS A 148 17.88 -1.48 15.38
C LYS A 148 18.31 -2.34 16.58
N ALA A 149 19.07 -3.40 16.32
CA ALA A 149 19.92 -4.03 17.30
C ALA A 149 21.12 -3.12 17.58
#